data_AF-W9NA97-F1
#
_entry.id   AF-W9NA97-F1
#
_cell.length_a   1.000
_cell.length_b   1.000
_cell.length_c   1.000
_cell.angle_alpha   90.00
_cell.angle_beta   90.00
_cell.angle_gamma   90.00
#
_symmetry.space_group_name_H-M   'P 1'
#
loop_
_entity.id
_entity.type
_entity.pdbx_description
1 polymer ?
#
loop_
_entity_poly.entity_id
_entity_poly.type
_entity_poly.pdbx_seq_one_letter_code
_entity_poly.pdbx_strand_id
1 'polypeptide(L)'
;MYSRELNLYFPFIDEEFIFATQPNRYINHLIGHEGPGSIMSYIRSKGWANGLNAGAYPMCPGTPGIFDMQVRLTEYGLKNYPEIVKIFFPYIALLPQRDIAQIKLLTKVEVMEFLNRRLKPVSSRRDRLSIHLQAQGKAEGADKRQEEAQKNANM
;
A
#
# COMPACT_ATOMS: atom_id res chain seq x y z
N MET A 1 -18.38 10.76 1.42
CA MET A 1 -17.79 9.60 0.73
C MET A 1 -17.42 8.59 1.80
N TYR A 2 -18.03 7.40 1.83
CA TYR A 2 -17.74 6.41 2.88
C TYR A 2 -16.41 5.71 2.58
N SER A 3 -15.45 5.76 3.50
CA SER A 3 -14.23 4.96 3.40
C SER A 3 -14.52 3.52 3.83
N ARG A 4 -13.94 2.55 3.13
CA ARG A 4 -14.07 1.11 3.41
C ARG A 4 -12.67 0.57 3.63
N GLU A 5 -12.32 0.39 4.90
CA GLU A 5 -10.96 0.02 5.30
C GLU A 5 -11.02 -1.14 6.28
N LEU A 6 -10.14 -2.11 6.07
CA LEU A 6 -9.82 -3.13 7.06
C LEU A 6 -8.47 -2.76 7.67
N ASN A 7 -8.47 -2.43 8.95
CA ASN A 7 -7.27 -2.09 9.70
C ASN A 7 -6.95 -3.22 10.69
N LEU A 8 -5.74 -3.76 10.61
CA LEU A 8 -5.23 -4.76 11.53
C LEU A 8 -4.05 -4.16 12.28
N TYR A 9 -4.09 -4.21 13.61
CA TYR A 9 -3.06 -3.64 14.47
C TYR A 9 -2.37 -4.73 15.27
N PHE A 10 -1.04 -4.67 15.30
CA PHE A 10 -0.19 -5.58 16.07
C PHE A 10 0.79 -4.78 16.91
N PRO A 11 1.04 -5.18 18.17
CA PRO A 11 2.18 -4.68 18.91
C PRO A 11 3.47 -4.93 18.11
N PHE A 12 4.33 -3.92 18.06
CA PHE A 12 5.60 -3.99 17.36
C PHE A 12 6.74 -3.61 18.30
N ILE A 13 7.95 -4.09 18.01
CA ILE A 13 9.11 -3.77 18.83
C ILE A 13 9.37 -2.25 18.85
N ASP A 14 9.96 -1.76 19.95
CA ASP A 14 10.45 -0.40 19.99
C ASP A 14 11.69 -0.29 19.08
N GLU A 15 11.60 0.57 18.07
CA GLU A 15 12.65 0.76 17.08
C GLU A 15 13.60 1.93 17.38
N GLU A 16 13.37 2.68 18.46
CA GLU A 16 14.08 3.94 18.77
C GLU A 16 15.61 3.78 18.68
N PHE A 17 16.13 2.66 19.18
CA PHE A 17 17.57 2.38 19.22
C PHE A 17 18.10 1.45 18.12
N ILE A 18 17.24 0.92 17.24
CA ILE A 18 17.60 -0.04 16.17
C ILE A 18 17.47 0.56 14.77
N PHE A 19 17.76 1.85 14.66
CA PHE A 19 17.72 2.63 13.41
C PHE A 19 18.62 2.09 12.29
N ALA A 20 19.64 1.30 12.62
CA ALA A 20 20.58 0.74 11.66
C ALA A 20 20.01 -0.47 10.91
N THR A 21 19.20 -1.29 11.58
CA THR A 21 18.63 -2.52 11.01
C THR A 21 17.24 -2.32 10.41
N GLN A 22 16.49 -1.30 10.88
CA GLN A 22 15.20 -0.88 10.33
C GLN A 22 14.22 -2.03 10.04
N PRO A 23 13.94 -2.93 11.01
CA PRO A 23 13.14 -4.13 10.76
C PRO A 23 11.73 -3.83 10.25
N ASN A 24 11.12 -2.72 10.68
CA ASN A 24 9.87 -2.19 10.15
C ASN A 24 9.93 -1.97 8.64
N ARG A 25 10.97 -1.33 8.12
CA ARG A 25 11.08 -1.09 6.66
C ARG A 25 11.14 -2.40 5.88
N TYR A 26 11.82 -3.40 6.43
CA TYR A 26 11.88 -4.72 5.82
C TYR A 26 10.51 -5.40 5.80
N ILE A 27 9.83 -5.45 6.96
CA ILE A 27 8.50 -6.07 7.09
C ILE A 27 7.45 -5.33 6.24
N ASN A 28 7.49 -4.00 6.25
CA ASN A 28 6.66 -3.16 5.38
C ASN A 28 6.90 -3.50 3.90
N HIS A 29 8.16 -3.59 3.47
CA HIS A 29 8.45 -3.93 2.08
C HIS A 29 7.87 -5.30 1.66
N LEU A 30 8.00 -6.32 2.51
CA LEU A 30 7.48 -7.66 2.22
C LEU A 30 5.95 -7.73 2.19
N ILE A 31 5.29 -7.07 3.15
CA ILE A 31 3.83 -7.12 3.29
C ILE A 31 3.16 -6.17 2.30
N GLY A 32 3.72 -4.97 2.13
CA GLY A 32 3.25 -3.91 1.24
C GLY A 32 3.61 -4.10 -0.24
N HIS A 33 4.37 -5.13 -0.60
CA HIS A 33 4.68 -5.42 -2.00
C HIS A 33 3.40 -5.70 -2.81
N GLU A 34 3.25 -5.05 -3.97
CA GLU A 34 2.08 -5.22 -4.85
C GLU A 34 2.33 -6.09 -6.09
N GLY A 35 3.53 -6.65 -6.23
CA GLY A 35 3.88 -7.47 -7.40
C GLY A 35 3.33 -8.91 -7.34
N PRO A 36 3.59 -9.71 -8.39
CA PRO A 36 3.12 -11.09 -8.49
C PRO A 36 3.49 -11.93 -7.26
N GLY A 37 2.54 -12.71 -6.76
CA GLY A 37 2.73 -13.56 -5.59
C GLY A 37 2.54 -12.86 -4.24
N SER A 38 2.29 -11.54 -4.23
CA SER A 38 1.97 -10.84 -2.99
C SER A 38 0.51 -11.03 -2.57
N ILE A 39 0.25 -10.78 -1.28
CA ILE A 39 -1.12 -10.77 -0.74
C ILE A 39 -1.99 -9.76 -1.48
N MET A 40 -1.45 -8.58 -1.81
CA MET A 40 -2.19 -7.54 -2.54
C MET A 40 -2.58 -8.01 -3.94
N SER A 41 -1.67 -8.66 -4.67
CA SER A 41 -1.97 -9.23 -5.99
C SER A 41 -3.12 -10.25 -5.92
N TYR A 42 -3.17 -11.07 -4.87
CA TYR A 42 -4.19 -12.11 -4.70
C TYR A 42 -5.57 -11.54 -4.35
N ILE A 43 -5.64 -10.58 -3.42
CA ILE A 43 -6.93 -9.96 -3.05
C ILE A 43 -7.44 -9.01 -4.14
N ARG A 44 -6.55 -8.38 -4.92
CA ARG A 44 -6.89 -7.56 -6.08
C ARG A 44 -7.48 -8.41 -7.21
N SER A 45 -6.92 -9.60 -7.48
CA SER A 45 -7.45 -10.49 -8.53
C SER A 45 -8.87 -11.00 -8.23
N LYS A 46 -9.27 -11.04 -6.96
CA LYS A 46 -10.64 -11.35 -6.52
C LYS A 46 -11.58 -10.14 -6.51
N GLY A 47 -11.07 -8.94 -6.83
CA GLY A 47 -11.84 -7.70 -6.77
C GLY A 47 -12.19 -7.25 -5.35
N TRP A 48 -11.45 -7.71 -4.34
CA TRP A 48 -11.74 -7.41 -2.92
C TRP A 48 -11.08 -6.13 -2.41
N ALA A 49 -9.94 -5.72 -2.95
CA ALA A 49 -9.22 -4.54 -2.50
C ALA A 49 -8.63 -3.72 -3.63
N ASN A 50 -8.49 -2.42 -3.38
CA ASN A 50 -7.90 -1.44 -4.28
C ASN A 50 -6.45 -1.10 -3.91
N GLY A 51 -6.12 -1.12 -2.63
CA GLY A 51 -4.78 -0.83 -2.11
C GLY A 51 -4.52 -1.52 -0.78
N LEU A 52 -3.25 -1.73 -0.47
CA LEU A 52 -2.78 -2.19 0.83
C LEU A 52 -1.61 -1.31 1.26
N ASN A 53 -1.65 -0.86 2.50
CA ASN A 53 -0.55 -0.18 3.17
C ASN A 53 -0.19 -0.96 4.44
N ALA A 54 1.09 -0.97 4.77
CA ALA A 54 1.59 -1.59 5.98
C ALA A 54 2.74 -0.76 6.55
N GLY A 55 2.91 -0.77 7.87
CA GLY A 55 4.03 -0.08 8.49
C GLY A 55 3.97 -0.16 10.00
N ALA A 56 5.10 0.08 10.64
CA ALA A 56 5.16 0.34 12.06
C ALA A 56 5.45 1.81 12.35
N TYR A 57 4.93 2.27 13.47
CA TYR A 57 5.22 3.60 14.00
C TYR A 57 5.33 3.54 15.53
N PRO A 58 6.23 4.33 16.13
CA PRO A 58 6.30 4.47 17.58
C PRO A 58 5.06 5.20 18.10
N MET A 59 4.56 4.79 19.26
CA MET A 59 3.46 5.49 19.93
C MET A 59 4.00 6.55 20.91
N CYS A 60 4.89 6.13 21.81
CA CYS A 60 5.55 6.97 22.78
C CYS A 60 7.02 6.50 22.92
N PRO A 61 7.96 7.38 23.32
CA PRO A 61 9.31 6.95 23.67
C PRO A 61 9.29 5.90 24.78
N GLY A 62 10.05 4.82 24.60
CA GLY A 62 10.14 3.71 25.55
C GLY A 62 8.90 2.79 25.62
N THR A 63 7.96 2.88 24.68
CA THR A 63 6.85 1.93 24.55
C THR A 63 6.95 1.13 23.24
N PRO A 64 6.50 -0.13 23.22
CA PRO A 64 6.36 -0.87 21.97
C PRO A 64 5.57 -0.07 20.94
N GLY A 65 6.06 -0.04 19.70
CA GLY A 65 5.36 0.58 18.58
C GLY A 65 4.09 -0.20 18.19
N ILE A 66 3.40 0.31 17.18
CA ILE A 66 2.29 -0.40 16.55
C ILE A 66 2.65 -0.65 15.09
N PHE A 67 2.48 -1.90 14.65
CA PHE A 67 2.46 -2.26 13.25
C PHE A 67 1.00 -2.30 12.80
N ASP A 68 0.65 -1.47 11.83
CA ASP A 68 -0.65 -1.46 11.20
C ASP A 68 -0.59 -1.98 9.77
N MET A 69 -1.65 -2.68 9.38
CA MET A 69 -1.99 -2.95 8.00
C MET A 69 -3.33 -2.33 7.70
N GLN A 70 -3.38 -1.52 6.67
CA GLN A 70 -4.60 -0.93 6.13
C GLN A 70 -4.87 -1.49 4.73
N VAL A 71 -6.04 -2.10 4.55
CA VAL A 71 -6.53 -2.56 3.25
C VAL A 71 -7.71 -1.72 2.82
N ARG A 72 -7.59 -1.04 1.68
CA ARG A 72 -8.69 -0.28 1.06
C ARG A 72 -9.60 -1.25 0.31
N LEU A 73 -10.79 -1.49 0.87
CA LEU A 73 -11.73 -2.49 0.38
C LEU A 73 -12.64 -1.95 -0.74
N THR A 74 -13.06 -2.87 -1.61
CA THR A 74 -14.21 -2.65 -2.49
C THR A 74 -15.51 -2.98 -1.74
N GLU A 75 -16.66 -2.77 -2.39
CA GLU A 75 -17.96 -3.22 -1.84
C GLU A 75 -18.02 -4.73 -1.65
N TYR A 76 -17.44 -5.47 -2.59
CA TYR A 76 -17.32 -6.93 -2.52
C TYR A 76 -16.34 -7.35 -1.42
N GLY A 77 -15.22 -6.65 -1.29
CA GLY A 77 -14.24 -6.89 -0.22
C GLY A 77 -14.82 -6.70 1.17
N LEU A 78 -15.67 -5.70 1.37
CA LEU A 78 -16.34 -5.46 2.65
C LEU A 78 -17.21 -6.63 3.08
N LYS A 79 -17.90 -7.31 2.15
CA LYS A 79 -18.69 -8.50 2.47
C LYS A 79 -17.82 -9.74 2.75
N ASN A 80 -16.60 -9.75 2.23
CA ASN A 80 -15.67 -10.88 2.31
C ASN A 80 -14.45 -10.60 3.20
N TYR A 81 -14.51 -9.58 4.06
CA TYR A 81 -13.39 -9.21 4.93
C TYR A 81 -12.87 -10.37 5.80
N PRO A 82 -13.70 -11.33 6.29
CA PRO A 82 -13.18 -12.46 7.07
C PRO A 82 -12.25 -13.35 6.25
N GLU A 83 -12.50 -13.49 4.94
CA GLU A 83 -11.65 -14.27 4.05
C GLU A 83 -10.30 -13.57 3.81
N ILE A 84 -10.30 -12.24 3.71
CA ILE A 84 -9.07 -11.45 3.63
C ILE A 84 -8.21 -11.69 4.88
N VAL A 85 -8.82 -11.67 6.07
CA VAL A 85 -8.12 -11.95 7.34
C VAL A 85 -7.59 -13.39 7.38
N LYS A 86 -8.36 -14.39 6.91
CA LYS A 86 -7.91 -15.79 6.83
C LYS A 86 -6.73 -16.00 5.90
N ILE A 87 -6.59 -15.21 4.84
CA ILE A 87 -5.45 -15.27 3.91
C ILE A 87 -4.21 -14.60 4.52
N PHE A 88 -4.43 -13.54 5.30
CA PHE A 88 -3.35 -12.72 5.84
C PHE A 88 -2.41 -13.47 6.79
N PHE A 89 -2.93 -14.17 7.79
CA PHE A 89 -2.07 -14.88 8.76
C PHE A 89 -1.19 -15.97 8.12
N PRO A 90 -1.72 -16.85 7.24
CA PRO A 90 -0.88 -17.77 6.48
C PRO A 90 0.17 -17.07 5.62
N TYR A 91 -0.16 -15.94 4.98
CA TYR A 91 0.82 -15.17 4.20
C TYR A 91 1.98 -14.70 5.07
N ILE A 92 1.71 -14.13 6.26
CA ILE A 92 2.77 -13.75 7.20
C ILE A 92 3.62 -14.96 7.60
N ALA A 93 3.00 -16.11 7.88
CA ALA A 93 3.71 -17.32 8.27
C ALA A 93 4.65 -17.86 7.17
N LEU A 94 4.38 -17.55 5.90
CA LEU A 94 5.22 -17.92 4.76
C LEU A 94 6.44 -16.99 4.57
N LEU A 95 6.35 -15.72 4.99
CA LEU A 95 7.42 -14.73 4.79
C LEU A 95 8.77 -15.18 5.41
N PRO A 96 8.82 -15.71 6.65
CA PRO A 96 10.07 -16.18 7.24
C PRO A 96 10.75 -17.32 6.48
N GLN A 97 9.98 -18.18 5.82
CA GLN A 97 10.49 -19.40 5.19
C GLN A 97 11.06 -19.14 3.78
N ARG A 98 10.54 -18.13 3.07
CA ARG A 98 11.00 -17.80 1.71
C ARG A 98 12.06 -16.71 1.68
N ASP A 99 11.89 -15.65 2.47
CA ASP A 99 12.60 -14.40 2.21
C ASP A 99 13.72 -14.13 3.22
N ILE A 100 13.64 -14.62 4.47
CA ILE A 100 14.72 -14.45 5.46
C ILE A 100 16.03 -15.10 4.97
N ALA A 101 15.95 -16.19 4.20
CA ALA A 101 17.11 -16.86 3.62
C ALA A 101 17.78 -16.06 2.47
N GLN A 102 17.08 -15.09 1.88
CA GLN A 102 17.58 -14.31 0.74
C GLN A 102 17.80 -12.82 1.08
N ILE A 103 17.77 -12.44 2.36
CA ILE A 103 18.05 -11.07 2.78
C ILE A 103 19.48 -10.70 2.39
N LYS A 104 19.61 -9.98 1.28
CA LYS A 104 20.81 -9.24 0.95
C LYS A 104 20.69 -7.88 1.62
N LEU A 105 21.66 -7.54 2.46
CA LEU A 105 21.84 -6.17 2.93
C LEU A 105 22.00 -5.25 1.71
N LEU A 106 21.01 -4.37 1.50
CA LEU A 106 21.08 -3.37 0.43
C LEU A 106 22.15 -2.34 0.82
N THR A 107 23.23 -2.28 0.05
CA THR A 107 24.29 -1.29 0.27
C THR A 107 23.91 0.06 -0.35
N LYS A 108 24.48 1.15 0.18
CA LYS A 108 24.35 2.49 -0.40
C LYS A 108 24.74 2.51 -1.89
N VAL A 109 25.74 1.72 -2.27
CA VAL A 109 26.21 1.64 -3.66
C VAL A 109 25.14 1.03 -4.56
N GLU A 110 24.53 -0.09 -4.17
CA GLU A 110 23.47 -0.75 -4.94
C GLU A 110 22.23 0.14 -5.08
N VAL A 111 21.85 0.84 -4.01
CA VAL A 111 20.74 1.82 -4.05
C VAL A 111 21.07 2.97 -5.01
N MET A 112 22.27 3.54 -4.91
CA MET A 112 22.69 4.64 -5.78
C MET A 112 22.81 4.19 -7.24
N GLU A 113 23.25 2.96 -7.50
CA GLU A 113 23.27 2.40 -8.84
C GLU A 113 21.84 2.25 -9.38
N PHE A 114 20.91 1.69 -8.60
CA PHE A 114 19.51 1.56 -8.98
C PHE A 114 18.89 2.93 -9.32
N LEU A 115 19.05 3.92 -8.43
CA LEU A 115 18.53 5.28 -8.64
C LEU A 115 19.10 5.90 -9.92
N ASN A 116 20.42 5.85 -10.10
CA ASN A 116 21.08 6.43 -11.28
C ASN A 116 20.72 5.71 -12.58
N ARG A 117 20.50 4.39 -12.52
CA ARG A 117 20.24 3.57 -13.70
C ARG A 117 18.78 3.60 -14.11
N ARG A 118 17.84 3.48 -13.16
CA ARG A 118 16.42 3.26 -13.44
C ARG A 118 15.55 4.52 -13.34
N LEU A 119 15.86 5.41 -12.40
CA LEU A 119 15.00 6.57 -12.08
C LEU A 119 15.54 7.91 -12.58
N LYS A 120 16.86 8.03 -12.75
CA LYS A 120 17.47 9.28 -13.23
C LYS A 120 16.95 9.63 -14.63
N PRO A 121 16.37 10.84 -14.83
CA PRO A 121 15.72 11.20 -16.10
C PRO A 121 16.63 11.09 -17.33
N VAL A 122 17.92 11.37 -17.14
CA VAL A 122 18.95 11.35 -18.20
C VAL A 122 19.56 9.97 -18.45
N SER A 123 19.18 8.94 -17.67
CA SER A 123 19.72 7.59 -17.86
C SER A 123 19.19 6.96 -19.15
N SER A 124 20.09 6.42 -19.97
CA SER A 124 19.76 5.64 -21.17
C SER A 124 19.08 4.30 -20.86
N ARG A 125 19.15 3.84 -19.60
CA ARG A 125 18.54 2.59 -19.11
C ARG A 125 17.36 2.83 -18.17
N ARG A 126 16.81 4.06 -18.17
CA ARG A 126 15.63 4.40 -17.36
C ARG A 126 14.47 3.49 -17.75
N ASP A 127 13.72 3.02 -16.77
CA ASP A 127 12.46 2.34 -17.04
C ASP A 127 11.42 3.41 -17.46
N ARG A 128 10.48 3.04 -18.35
CA ARG A 128 9.42 3.97 -18.79
C ARG A 128 8.52 4.29 -17.60
N LEU A 129 8.70 5.47 -17.02
CA LEU A 129 7.85 5.96 -15.93
C LEU A 129 6.49 6.38 -16.50
N SER A 130 5.40 5.71 -16.11
CA SER A 130 4.04 6.21 -16.32
C SER A 130 3.69 7.19 -15.21
N ILE A 131 3.53 8.48 -15.56
CA ILE A 131 3.13 9.52 -14.62
C ILE A 131 1.61 9.66 -14.70
N HIS A 132 0.90 9.20 -13.67
CA HIS A 132 -0.53 9.44 -13.51
C HIS A 132 -0.73 10.63 -12.55
N LEU A 133 -1.16 11.76 -13.10
CA LEU A 133 -1.55 12.94 -12.32
C LEU A 133 -3.07 12.87 -12.07
N GLN A 134 -3.48 12.64 -10.82
CA GLN A 134 -4.87 12.79 -10.42
C GLN A 134 -5.07 14.20 -9.86
N ALA A 135 -5.48 15.14 -10.72
CA ALA A 135 -5.92 16.46 -10.30
C ALA A 135 -7.41 16.39 -9.89
N GLN A 136 -7.71 16.60 -8.61
CA GLN A 136 -9.09 16.87 -8.18
C GLN A 136 -9.45 18.31 -8.57
N GLY A 137 -9.91 18.51 -9.80
CA GLY A 137 -10.63 19.71 -10.18
C GLY A 137 -12.02 19.67 -9.54
N LYS A 138 -12.35 20.66 -8.72
CA LYS A 138 -13.73 20.88 -8.25
C LYS A 138 -14.58 21.12 -9.51
N ALA A 139 -15.58 20.26 -9.75
CA ALA A 139 -16.47 20.41 -10.89
C ALA A 139 -17.44 21.58 -10.64
N GLU A 140 -16.97 22.82 -10.80
CA GLU A 140 -17.87 23.96 -10.94
C GLU A 140 -18.53 23.86 -12.32
N GLY A 141 -19.82 23.52 -12.34
CA GLY A 141 -20.64 23.49 -13.56
C GLY A 141 -21.48 22.22 -13.79
N ALA A 142 -21.44 21.23 -12.90
CA ALA A 142 -22.34 20.07 -12.99
C ALA A 142 -23.79 20.40 -12.61
N ASP A 143 -23.99 21.37 -11.69
CA ASP A 143 -25.32 21.79 -11.22
C ASP A 143 -26.17 22.44 -12.33
N LYS A 144 -25.56 23.29 -13.17
CA LYS A 144 -26.30 24.01 -14.22
C LYS A 144 -26.89 23.09 -15.28
N ARG A 145 -26.22 21.97 -15.58
CA ARG A 145 -26.70 20.96 -16.55
C ARG A 145 -27.85 20.12 -16.00
N GLN A 146 -27.94 19.93 -14.68
CA GLN A 146 -29.05 19.22 -14.06
C GLN A 146 -30.28 20.13 -13.92
N GLU A 147 -30.10 21.41 -13.56
CA GLU A 147 -31.21 22.38 -13.52
C GLU A 147 -31.85 22.63 -14.90
N GLU A 148 -31.07 22.74 -15.98
CA GLU A 148 -31.60 22.89 -17.34
C GLU A 148 -32.32 21.63 -17.84
N ALA A 149 -31.83 20.43 -17.48
CA ALA A 149 -32.49 19.17 -17.82
C ALA A 149 -33.81 18.97 -17.06
N GLN A 150 -33.89 19.41 -15.79
CA GLN A 150 -35.13 19.37 -15.01
C GLN A 150 -36.17 20.38 -15.52
N LYS A 151 -35.74 21.55 -16.01
CA LYS A 151 -36.64 22.58 -16.57
C LYS A 151 -37.27 22.14 -17.90
N ASN A 152 -36.50 21.48 -18.76
CA ASN A 152 -36.98 21.00 -20.07
C ASN A 152 -37.86 19.75 -19.97
N ALA A 153 -37.83 19.01 -18.85
CA ALA A 153 -38.70 17.87 -18.61
C ALA A 153 -40.06 18.27 -17.97
N ASN A 154 -40.18 19.51 -17.49
CA ASN A 154 -41.37 20.04 -16.82
C ASN A 154 -42.10 21.14 -17.65
N MET A 155 -41.71 21.32 -18.92
CA MET A 155 -42.48 22.03 -19.97
C MET A 155 -43.12 21.02 -20.90
#